data_AF-A0A433XCV5-F1
#
_entry.id   AF-A0A433XCV5-F1
#
_cell.length_a   1.000
_cell.length_b   1.000
_cell.length_c   1.000
_cell.angle_alpha   90.00
_cell.angle_beta   90.00
_cell.angle_gamma   90.00
#
_symmetry.space_group_name_H-M   'P 1'
#
loop_
_entity.id
_entity.type
_entity.pdbx_description
1 polymer ?
#
loop_
_entity_poly.entity_id
_entity_poly.type
_entity_poly.pdbx_seq_one_letter_code
_entity_poly.pdbx_strand_id
1 'polypeptide(L)'
;MNRRLKRLGKEEKGFTLIELLAVIVILGIIAVIAIPLISNIINKSKDDADLATARQVYDAARLYVTSEKNGDFLTAGSINIIGADGLTGKGYLDSAISLPSNKEPLTGGVVKFDAKGTLESVTLESASHTSTKDPISYTATQVIQQKK
;
A
#
# COMPACT_ATOMS: atom_id res chain seq x y z
N MET A 1 -0.83 76.05 -18.22
CA MET A 1 -0.91 74.65 -18.66
C MET A 1 -0.72 73.75 -17.44
N ASN A 2 -1.79 73.53 -16.65
CA ASN A 2 -1.71 72.78 -15.39
C ASN A 2 -2.33 71.39 -15.59
N ARG A 3 -1.54 70.33 -15.43
CA ARG A 3 -2.05 68.96 -15.29
C ARG A 3 -1.50 68.36 -13.99
N ARG A 4 -2.25 68.55 -12.90
CA ARG A 4 -2.03 67.84 -11.65
C ARG A 4 -2.39 66.38 -11.88
N LEU A 5 -1.37 65.51 -11.90
CA LEU A 5 -1.55 64.06 -11.86
C LEU A 5 -2.26 63.70 -10.54
N LYS A 6 -3.52 63.29 -10.63
CA LYS A 6 -4.24 62.66 -9.51
C LYS A 6 -3.42 61.45 -9.08
N ARG A 7 -2.83 61.48 -7.89
CA ARG A 7 -2.30 60.29 -7.23
C ARG A 7 -3.48 59.37 -6.94
N LEU A 8 -3.60 58.27 -7.68
CA LEU A 8 -4.39 57.12 -7.28
C LEU A 8 -3.65 56.44 -6.11
N GLY A 9 -3.73 57.04 -4.92
CA GLY A 9 -3.37 56.35 -3.68
C GLY A 9 -4.46 55.33 -3.39
N LYS A 10 -4.37 54.13 -3.98
CA LYS A 10 -5.08 52.97 -3.46
C LYS A 10 -4.51 52.71 -2.07
N GLU A 11 -5.34 52.87 -1.06
CA GLU A 11 -5.02 52.40 0.29
C GLU A 11 -4.88 50.87 0.22
N GLU A 12 -3.65 50.38 0.15
CA GLU A 12 -3.33 48.99 0.43
C GLU A 12 -3.67 48.75 1.89
N LYS A 13 -4.90 48.27 2.17
CA LYS A 13 -5.28 47.78 3.49
C LYS A 13 -4.44 46.54 3.78
N GLY A 14 -3.27 46.76 4.37
CA GLY A 14 -2.37 45.71 4.81
C GLY A 14 -3.05 44.83 5.85
N PHE A 15 -2.90 43.53 5.68
CA PHE A 15 -3.36 42.52 6.62
C PHE A 15 -2.70 42.75 7.99
N THR A 16 -3.46 42.68 9.08
CA THR A 16 -2.89 42.92 10.41
C THR A 16 -2.18 41.66 10.93
N LEU A 17 -1.08 41.84 11.68
CA LEU A 17 -0.37 40.69 12.27
C LEU A 17 -1.26 39.88 13.22
N ILE A 18 -2.22 40.53 13.88
CA ILE A 18 -3.14 39.87 14.80
C ILE A 18 -4.13 38.94 14.08
N GLU A 19 -4.56 39.30 12.87
CA GLU A 19 -5.39 38.43 12.03
C GLU A 19 -4.61 37.18 11.59
N LEU A 20 -3.34 37.31 11.23
CA LEU A 20 -2.51 36.15 10.90
C LEU A 20 -2.26 35.28 12.13
N LEU A 21 -2.05 35.92 13.29
CA LEU A 21 -1.80 35.24 14.55
C LEU A 21 -3.00 34.38 14.99
N ALA A 22 -4.22 34.90 14.89
CA ALA A 22 -5.43 34.14 15.22
C ALA A 22 -5.58 32.88 14.32
N VAL A 23 -5.27 32.99 13.03
CA VAL A 23 -5.37 31.88 12.08
C VAL A 23 -4.37 30.77 12.39
N ILE A 24 -3.10 31.09 12.65
CA ILE A 24 -2.09 30.07 12.94
C ILE A 24 -2.36 29.35 14.26
N VAL A 25 -2.96 30.03 15.26
CA VAL A 25 -3.36 29.41 16.52
C VAL A 25 -4.45 28.36 16.28
N ILE A 26 -5.49 28.71 15.52
CA ILE A 26 -6.57 27.78 15.19
C ILE A 26 -6.04 26.59 14.37
N LEU A 27 -5.20 26.86 13.35
CA LEU A 27 -4.56 25.80 12.55
C LEU A 27 -3.66 24.89 13.41
N GLY A 28 -2.95 25.44 14.39
CA GLY A 28 -2.13 24.68 15.32
C GLY A 28 -2.95 23.70 16.15
N ILE A 29 -4.09 24.13 16.68
CA ILE A 29 -5.01 23.27 17.47
C ILE A 29 -5.54 22.12 16.59
N ILE A 30 -5.98 22.43 15.36
CA ILE A 30 -6.50 21.41 14.44
C ILE A 30 -5.39 20.42 14.06
N ALA A 31 -4.18 20.90 13.78
CA ALA A 31 -3.07 20.06 13.35
C ALA A 31 -2.69 18.99 14.39
N VAL A 32 -2.71 19.34 15.69
CA VAL A 32 -2.40 18.40 16.78
C VAL A 32 -3.31 17.16 16.77
N ILE A 33 -4.60 17.33 16.47
CA ILE A 33 -5.56 16.22 16.41
C ILE A 33 -5.55 15.55 15.04
N ALA A 34 -5.43 16.34 13.97
CA ALA A 34 -5.52 15.84 12.60
C ALA A 34 -4.34 14.93 12.22
N ILE A 35 -3.11 15.27 12.62
CA ILE A 35 -1.89 14.52 12.25
C ILE A 35 -1.96 13.04 12.67
N PRO A 36 -2.20 12.67 13.95
CA PRO A 36 -2.26 11.27 14.35
C PRO A 36 -3.43 10.51 13.71
N LEU A 37 -4.59 11.16 13.55
CA LEU A 37 -5.76 10.55 12.91
C LEU A 37 -5.49 10.22 11.44
N ILE A 38 -4.97 11.19 10.67
CA ILE A 38 -4.66 11.01 9.25
C ILE A 38 -3.54 9.97 9.10
N SER A 39 -2.52 9.99 9.96
CA SER A 39 -1.45 8.99 9.95
C SER A 39 -2.01 7.57 10.10
N ASN A 40 -2.92 7.35 11.05
CA ASN A 40 -3.53 6.04 11.25
C ASN A 40 -4.38 5.59 10.05
N ILE A 41 -5.15 6.51 9.45
CA ILE A 41 -5.95 6.22 8.25
C ILE A 41 -5.05 5.83 7.07
N ILE A 42 -3.94 6.55 6.88
CA ILE A 42 -2.97 6.25 5.81
C ILE A 42 -2.34 4.88 6.03
N ASN A 43 -1.92 4.56 7.26
CA ASN A 43 -1.32 3.26 7.57
C ASN A 43 -2.31 2.12 7.34
N LYS A 44 -3.57 2.28 7.78
CA LYS A 44 -4.61 1.29 7.48
C LYS A 44 -4.86 1.13 5.99
N SER A 45 -4.93 2.23 5.25
CA SER A 45 -5.13 2.21 3.79
C SER A 45 -3.99 1.50 3.06
N LYS A 46 -2.76 1.64 3.57
CA LYS A 46 -1.58 0.93 3.08
C LYS A 46 -1.66 -0.56 3.38
N ASP A 47 -2.01 -0.95 4.60
CA ASP A 47 -2.16 -2.36 4.98
C ASP A 47 -3.28 -3.05 4.17
N ASP A 48 -4.39 -2.35 3.94
CA ASP A 48 -5.49 -2.84 3.10
C ASP A 48 -5.08 -2.99 1.64
N ALA A 49 -4.18 -2.13 1.14
CA ALA A 49 -3.64 -2.20 -0.20
C ALA A 49 -2.62 -3.35 -0.36
N ASP A 50 -1.74 -3.56 0.63
CA ASP A 50 -0.84 -4.72 0.66
C ASP A 50 -1.64 -6.03 0.71
N LEU A 51 -2.75 -6.06 1.46
CA LEU A 51 -3.67 -7.20 1.47
C LEU A 51 -4.31 -7.44 0.09
N ALA A 52 -4.65 -6.38 -0.64
CA ALA A 52 -5.14 -6.49 -2.01
C ALA A 52 -4.05 -7.06 -2.96
N THR A 53 -2.79 -6.67 -2.79
CA THR A 53 -1.67 -7.29 -3.50
C THR A 53 -1.54 -8.77 -3.16
N ALA A 54 -1.66 -9.15 -1.88
CA ALA A 54 -1.64 -10.56 -1.47
C ALA A 54 -2.76 -11.39 -2.13
N ARG A 55 -3.94 -10.80 -2.34
CA ARG A 55 -5.04 -11.43 -3.09
C ARG A 55 -4.71 -11.66 -4.55
N GLN A 56 -4.16 -10.65 -5.22
CA GLN A 56 -3.73 -10.78 -6.62
C GLN A 56 -2.68 -11.90 -6.77
N VAL A 57 -1.73 -11.95 -5.85
CA VAL A 57 -0.72 -13.02 -5.79
C VAL A 57 -1.37 -14.38 -5.55
N TYR A 58 -2.33 -14.48 -4.63
CA TYR A 58 -3.09 -15.71 -4.39
C TYR A 58 -3.82 -16.20 -5.65
N ASP A 59 -4.54 -15.32 -6.35
CA ASP A 59 -5.28 -15.68 -7.56
C ASP A 59 -4.33 -16.15 -8.67
N ALA A 60 -3.19 -15.48 -8.83
CA ALA A 60 -2.14 -15.89 -9.75
C ALA A 60 -1.53 -17.26 -9.39
N ALA A 61 -1.26 -17.49 -8.10
CA ALA A 61 -0.75 -18.77 -7.60
C ALA A 61 -1.74 -19.90 -7.84
N ARG A 62 -3.02 -19.66 -7.56
CA ARG A 62 -4.08 -20.63 -7.81
C ARG A 62 -4.18 -20.95 -9.29
N LEU A 63 -4.18 -19.92 -10.16
CA LEU A 63 -4.19 -20.09 -11.60
C LEU A 63 -3.02 -20.96 -12.07
N TYR A 64 -1.80 -20.65 -11.63
CA TYR A 64 -0.59 -21.43 -11.92
C TYR A 64 -0.74 -22.92 -11.57
N VAL A 65 -1.24 -23.23 -10.37
CA VAL A 65 -1.43 -24.64 -9.96
C VAL A 65 -2.47 -25.34 -10.84
N THR A 66 -3.59 -24.68 -11.16
CA THR A 66 -4.59 -25.27 -12.07
C THR A 66 -4.07 -25.48 -13.49
N SER A 67 -3.29 -24.54 -14.02
CA SER A 67 -2.81 -24.58 -15.42
C SER A 67 -1.61 -25.49 -15.62
N GLU A 68 -0.60 -25.41 -14.75
CA GLU A 68 0.70 -26.09 -14.94
C GLU A 68 0.85 -27.36 -14.10
N LYS A 69 0.10 -27.46 -13.00
CA LYS A 69 0.13 -28.60 -12.08
C LYS A 69 -1.15 -29.43 -12.15
N ASN A 70 -2.00 -29.21 -13.15
CA ASN A 70 -3.29 -29.89 -13.33
C ASN A 70 -4.19 -29.83 -12.08
N GLY A 71 -4.06 -28.78 -11.27
CA GLY A 71 -4.80 -28.64 -10.01
C GLY A 71 -4.28 -29.53 -8.86
N ASP A 72 -3.07 -30.08 -8.97
CA ASP A 72 -2.43 -30.82 -7.88
C ASP A 72 -1.87 -29.87 -6.81
N PHE A 73 -2.70 -29.54 -5.83
CA PHE A 73 -2.32 -28.74 -4.66
C PHE A 73 -1.56 -29.54 -3.59
N LEU A 74 -1.63 -30.88 -3.61
CA LEU A 74 -0.92 -31.76 -2.67
C LEU A 74 0.59 -31.66 -2.86
N THR A 75 1.04 -31.76 -4.11
CA THR A 75 2.47 -31.73 -4.45
C THR A 75 2.97 -30.30 -4.59
N ALA A 76 2.10 -29.38 -5.00
CA ALA A 76 2.46 -27.98 -5.25
C ALA A 76 2.38 -27.07 -4.01
N GLY A 77 2.00 -27.58 -2.83
CA GLY A 77 1.55 -26.82 -1.64
C GLY A 77 2.36 -25.60 -1.16
N SER A 78 3.52 -25.29 -1.73
CA SER A 78 4.20 -23.99 -1.59
C SER A 78 4.66 -23.46 -2.96
N ILE A 79 4.17 -22.28 -3.32
CA ILE A 79 4.46 -21.60 -4.59
C ILE A 79 5.28 -20.35 -4.33
N ASN A 80 6.44 -20.25 -4.95
CA ASN A 80 7.28 -19.04 -4.88
C ASN A 80 6.70 -17.93 -5.76
N ILE A 81 6.70 -16.70 -5.26
CA ILE A 81 6.22 -15.52 -6.00
C ILE A 81 7.29 -15.05 -6.99
N ILE A 82 8.53 -14.89 -6.51
CA ILE A 82 9.67 -14.39 -7.29
C ILE A 82 10.63 -15.53 -7.66
N GLY A 83 11.24 -15.43 -8.84
CA GLY A 83 12.25 -16.37 -9.35
C GLY A 83 11.83 -16.99 -10.68
N ALA A 84 12.76 -17.65 -11.37
CA ALA A 84 12.52 -18.27 -12.68
C ALA A 84 11.41 -19.34 -12.65
N ASP A 85 11.32 -20.07 -11.52
CA ASP A 85 10.26 -21.05 -11.25
C ASP A 85 9.10 -20.48 -10.42
N GLY A 86 9.17 -19.19 -10.08
CA GLY A 86 8.10 -18.47 -9.40
C GLY A 86 7.09 -17.85 -10.37
N LEU A 87 6.03 -17.28 -9.81
CA LEU A 87 4.93 -16.67 -10.56
C LEU A 87 5.37 -15.57 -11.51
N THR A 88 6.37 -14.77 -11.13
CA THR A 88 6.92 -13.73 -12.02
C THR A 88 7.71 -14.33 -13.17
N GLY A 89 8.55 -15.34 -12.92
CA GLY A 89 9.31 -16.03 -13.96
C GLY A 89 8.44 -16.82 -14.94
N LYS A 90 7.30 -17.34 -14.49
CA LYS A 90 6.31 -18.05 -15.32
C LYS A 90 5.28 -17.12 -15.98
N GLY A 91 5.35 -15.82 -15.75
CA GLY A 91 4.49 -14.82 -16.39
C GLY A 91 3.06 -14.72 -15.82
N TYR A 92 2.81 -15.29 -14.64
CA TYR A 92 1.52 -15.18 -13.94
C TYR A 92 1.41 -13.89 -13.11
N LEU A 93 2.54 -13.25 -12.80
CA LEU A 93 2.63 -11.96 -12.12
C LEU A 93 3.66 -11.06 -12.80
N ASP A 94 3.47 -9.75 -12.68
CA ASP A 94 4.47 -8.79 -13.13
C ASP A 94 5.70 -8.81 -12.19
N SER A 95 6.88 -8.61 -12.76
CA SER A 95 8.15 -8.61 -12.03
C SER A 95 8.39 -7.32 -11.24
N ALA A 96 7.65 -6.25 -11.55
CA ALA A 96 7.81 -4.92 -10.97
C ALA A 96 6.73 -4.55 -9.93
N ILE A 97 6.24 -5.54 -9.17
CA ILE A 97 5.25 -5.28 -8.11
C ILE A 97 5.96 -4.70 -6.88
N SER A 98 5.48 -3.56 -6.39
CA SER A 98 5.93 -2.95 -5.13
C SER A 98 4.80 -2.92 -4.11
N LEU A 99 5.15 -3.05 -2.83
CA LEU A 99 4.20 -2.98 -1.72
C LEU A 99 3.77 -1.53 -1.46
N PRO A 100 2.46 -1.22 -1.43
CA PRO A 100 1.93 0.09 -1.07
C PRO A 100 2.41 0.64 0.29
N SER A 101 2.64 -0.22 1.28
CA SER A 101 3.01 0.21 2.65
C SER A 101 4.37 0.89 2.73
N ASN A 102 5.38 0.29 2.13
CA ASN A 102 6.78 0.71 2.19
C ASN A 102 7.34 1.19 0.83
N LYS A 103 6.59 1.03 -0.26
CA LYS A 103 6.97 1.36 -1.65
C LYS A 103 8.18 0.58 -2.16
N GLU A 104 8.55 -0.50 -1.49
CA GLU A 104 9.65 -1.36 -1.90
C GLU A 104 9.16 -2.42 -2.88
N PRO A 105 10.00 -2.80 -3.86
CA PRO A 105 9.69 -3.93 -4.73
C PRO A 105 9.64 -5.23 -3.93
N LEU A 106 8.81 -6.18 -4.40
CA LEU A 106 8.83 -7.54 -3.89
C LEU A 106 10.17 -8.19 -4.22
N THR A 107 10.86 -8.67 -3.19
CA THR A 107 12.13 -9.40 -3.32
C THR A 107 11.94 -10.91 -3.17
N GLY A 108 10.76 -11.34 -2.72
CA GLY A 108 10.43 -12.74 -2.50
C GLY A 108 9.01 -12.93 -2.01
N GLY A 109 8.74 -14.14 -1.53
CA GLY A 109 7.50 -14.51 -0.88
C GLY A 109 6.91 -15.80 -1.43
N VAL A 110 5.95 -16.35 -0.67
CA VAL A 110 5.41 -17.70 -0.88
C VAL A 110 3.90 -17.71 -0.65
N VAL A 111 3.18 -18.40 -1.53
CA VAL A 111 1.78 -18.77 -1.32
C VAL A 111 1.72 -20.24 -0.91
N LYS A 112 1.10 -20.52 0.24
CA LYS A 112 0.93 -21.90 0.74
C LYS A 112 -0.52 -22.34 0.61
N PHE A 113 -0.70 -23.53 0.04
CA PHE A 113 -1.98 -24.20 -0.07
C PHE A 113 -1.98 -25.48 0.75
N ASP A 114 -3.13 -25.82 1.31
CA ASP A 114 -3.35 -27.13 1.90
C ASP A 114 -3.49 -28.21 0.79
N ALA A 115 -3.44 -29.47 1.22
CA ALA A 115 -3.66 -30.65 0.38
C ALA A 115 -4.99 -30.66 -0.41
N LYS A 116 -5.94 -29.81 -0.06
CA LYS A 116 -7.27 -29.72 -0.67
C LYS A 116 -7.40 -28.48 -1.57
N GLY A 117 -6.35 -27.68 -1.71
CA GLY A 117 -6.33 -26.43 -2.48
C GLY A 117 -6.90 -25.22 -1.75
N THR A 118 -7.14 -25.30 -0.44
CA THR A 118 -7.47 -24.15 0.41
C THR A 118 -6.21 -23.33 0.67
N LEU A 119 -6.34 -22.01 0.63
CA LEU A 119 -5.24 -21.13 1.05
C LEU A 119 -4.92 -21.34 2.54
N GLU A 120 -3.63 -21.41 2.88
CA GLU A 120 -3.17 -21.37 4.26
C GLU A 120 -2.64 -19.95 4.59
N SER A 121 -1.67 -19.50 3.81
CA SER A 121 -1.05 -18.17 3.98
C SER A 121 -0.47 -17.63 2.68
N VAL A 122 -0.45 -16.29 2.57
CA VAL A 122 0.37 -15.56 1.59
C VAL A 122 1.41 -14.76 2.37
N THR A 123 2.68 -15.00 2.08
CA THR A 123 3.80 -14.23 2.63
C THR A 123 4.41 -13.39 1.52
N LEU A 124 4.47 -12.08 1.72
CA LEU A 124 5.11 -11.13 0.83
C LEU A 124 6.42 -10.65 1.45
N GLU A 125 7.49 -10.61 0.66
CA GLU A 125 8.79 -10.15 1.13
C GLU A 125 9.28 -8.96 0.31
N SER A 126 9.88 -7.99 0.99
CA SER A 126 10.57 -6.83 0.42
C SER A 126 11.94 -6.63 1.10
N ALA A 127 12.71 -5.64 0.65
CA ALA A 127 14.05 -5.38 1.19
C ALA A 127 14.07 -5.16 2.71
N SER A 128 13.04 -4.51 3.26
CA SER A 128 12.89 -4.25 4.69
C SER A 128 12.18 -5.37 5.45
N HIS A 129 11.40 -6.23 4.78
CA HIS A 129 10.56 -7.27 5.39
C HIS A 129 10.85 -8.62 4.71
N THR A 130 11.78 -9.37 5.26
CA THR A 130 12.27 -10.63 4.70
C THR A 130 11.75 -11.81 5.51
N SER A 131 11.84 -13.04 4.96
CA SER A 131 11.52 -14.27 5.72
C SER A 131 12.24 -14.40 7.08
N THR A 132 13.37 -13.73 7.27
CA THR A 132 14.15 -13.72 8.52
C THR A 132 13.92 -12.48 9.39
N LYS A 133 13.25 -11.45 8.86
CA LYS A 133 13.02 -10.17 9.52
C LYS A 133 11.63 -9.63 9.17
N ASP A 134 10.68 -9.91 10.05
CA ASP A 134 9.30 -9.41 10.03
C ASP A 134 8.58 -9.57 8.66
N PRO A 135 8.36 -10.82 8.19
CA PRO A 135 7.67 -11.06 6.93
C PRO A 135 6.21 -10.62 6.99
N ILE A 136 5.73 -9.94 5.95
CA ILE A 136 4.31 -9.59 5.84
C ILE A 136 3.54 -10.84 5.45
N SER A 137 2.90 -11.47 6.43
CA SER A 137 2.14 -12.70 6.22
C SER A 137 0.66 -12.48 6.50
N TYR A 138 -0.15 -12.81 5.50
CA TYR A 138 -1.61 -12.78 5.59
C TYR A 138 -2.17 -14.19 5.63
N THR A 139 -3.07 -14.43 6.57
CA THR A 139 -3.80 -15.70 6.71
C THR A 139 -4.91 -15.82 5.67
N ALA A 140 -5.36 -17.05 5.41
CA ALA A 140 -6.46 -17.34 4.51
C ALA A 140 -7.71 -16.48 4.77
N THR A 141 -8.07 -16.26 6.04
CA THR A 141 -9.23 -15.45 6.41
C THR A 141 -9.07 -13.99 5.98
N GLN A 142 -7.87 -13.41 6.15
CA GLN A 142 -7.60 -12.03 5.73
C GLN A 142 -7.61 -11.89 4.20
N VAL A 143 -7.00 -12.85 3.50
CA VAL A 143 -6.88 -12.85 2.03
C VAL A 143 -8.17 -13.27 1.33
N ILE A 144 -9.10 -13.98 1.97
CA ILE A 144 -10.34 -14.41 1.31
C ILE A 144 -11.53 -13.58 1.81
N GLN A 145 -11.66 -13.33 3.11
CA GLN A 145 -12.80 -12.61 3.70
C GLN A 145 -12.42 -11.17 4.07
N GLN A 146 -12.36 -10.27 3.08
CA GLN A 146 -12.24 -8.86 3.41
C GLN A 146 -13.59 -8.43 3.95
N LYS A 147 -13.66 -8.10 5.25
CA LYS A 147 -14.79 -7.34 5.78
C LYS A 147 -14.79 -6.00 5.05
N LYS A 148 -15.84 -5.77 4.26
CA LYS A 148 -16.24 -4.43 3.81
C LYS A 148 -16.39 -3.50 5.00
#